data_AF-A0A3D9LK39-F1
#
_entry.id   AF-A0A3D9LK39-F1
#
_cell.length_a   1.000
_cell.length_b   1.000
_cell.length_c   1.000
_cell.angle_alpha   90.00
_cell.angle_beta   90.00
_cell.angle_gamma   90.00
#
_symmetry.space_group_name_H-M   'P 1'
#
loop_
_entity.id
_entity.type
_entity.pdbx_description
1 polymer ?
#
loop_
_entity_poly.entity_id
_entity_poly.type
_entity_poly.pdbx_seq_one_letter_code
_entity_poly.pdbx_strand_id
1 'polypeptide(L)'
;MNNEIHIKHIIDKLKSLLEIKYVYKSKDEGGKYLKHLLIIILQGNCSSLTKELSAMVAKIFQEETEFLYRIFSFEYAHHQLKEENLFFIHGCSWEKQIFYNPNSELDSFHEYYATGKTLDQIQSIYEKERCKMAAFMDGVKFFVEKSNLPQAAFMLHQYIELWFRYTALILMGKERKSHSI
;
A
#
# COMPACT_ATOMS: atom_id res chain seq x y z
N MET A 1 14.34 -22.59 -5.05
CA MET A 1 13.60 -23.51 -5.95
C MET A 1 12.17 -23.78 -5.50
N ASN A 2 11.85 -24.06 -4.23
CA ASN A 2 10.44 -24.27 -3.81
C ASN A 2 9.56 -23.00 -3.94
N ASN A 3 10.04 -21.82 -3.54
CA ASN A 3 9.17 -20.62 -3.48
C ASN A 3 8.68 -20.14 -4.86
N GLU A 4 9.46 -20.32 -5.93
CA GLU A 4 9.04 -19.91 -7.28
C GLU A 4 7.91 -20.79 -7.83
N ILE A 5 7.95 -22.09 -7.53
CA ILE A 5 6.91 -23.05 -7.91
C ILE A 5 5.61 -22.72 -7.17
N HIS A 6 5.70 -22.43 -5.86
CA HIS A 6 4.54 -22.01 -5.06
C HIS A 6 3.92 -20.70 -5.57
N ILE A 7 4.73 -19.68 -5.88
CA ILE A 7 4.25 -18.40 -6.40
C ILE A 7 3.52 -18.57 -7.73
N LYS A 8 4.08 -19.37 -8.65
CA LYS A 8 3.46 -19.62 -9.95
C LYS A 8 2.08 -20.28 -9.78
N HIS A 9 1.98 -21.26 -8.89
CA HIS A 9 0.71 -21.91 -8.57
C HIS A 9 -0.33 -20.95 -7.97
N ILE A 10 0.08 -20.05 -7.08
CA ILE A 10 -0.79 -18.99 -6.53
C ILE A 10 -1.29 -18.09 -7.66
N ILE A 11 -0.40 -17.62 -8.53
CA ILE A 11 -0.76 -16.74 -9.65
C ILE A 11 -1.74 -17.45 -10.59
N ASP A 12 -1.52 -18.73 -10.90
CA ASP A 12 -2.39 -19.48 -11.80
C ASP A 12 -3.79 -19.73 -11.18
N LYS A 13 -3.85 -20.03 -9.87
CA LYS A 13 -5.14 -20.06 -9.12
C LYS A 13 -5.84 -18.70 -9.19
N LEU A 14 -5.14 -17.60 -8.94
CA LEU A 14 -5.72 -16.26 -8.96
C LEU A 14 -6.24 -15.86 -10.35
N LYS A 15 -5.52 -16.19 -11.43
CA LYS A 15 -5.97 -15.93 -12.81
C LYS A 15 -7.28 -16.63 -13.16
N SER A 16 -7.54 -17.80 -12.58
CA SER A 16 -8.79 -18.53 -12.80
C SER A 16 -10.00 -17.83 -12.16
N LEU A 17 -9.77 -16.94 -11.20
CA LEU A 17 -10.80 -16.24 -10.44
C LEU A 17 -10.92 -14.76 -10.78
N LEU A 18 -9.83 -14.12 -11.23
CA LEU A 18 -9.71 -12.68 -11.36
C LEU A 18 -9.01 -12.30 -12.66
N GLU A 19 -9.45 -11.19 -13.26
CA GLU A 19 -8.74 -10.53 -14.35
C GLU A 19 -7.57 -9.71 -13.81
N ILE A 20 -6.42 -10.35 -13.65
CA ILE A 20 -5.21 -9.73 -13.11
C ILE A 20 -4.47 -9.00 -14.23
N LYS A 21 -4.08 -7.75 -13.97
CA LYS A 21 -3.21 -6.96 -14.85
C LYS A 21 -1.74 -7.15 -14.50
N TYR A 22 -1.39 -6.96 -13.23
CA TYR A 22 -0.03 -7.07 -12.73
C TYR A 22 0.03 -7.81 -11.39
N VAL A 23 1.12 -8.53 -11.15
CA VAL A 23 1.48 -9.00 -9.80
C VAL A 23 2.92 -8.60 -9.51
N TYR A 24 3.13 -8.03 -8.32
CA TYR A 24 4.44 -7.70 -7.78
C TYR A 24 4.71 -8.48 -6.49
N LYS A 25 5.98 -8.80 -6.24
CA LYS A 25 6.46 -9.41 -5.01
C LYS A 25 7.42 -8.47 -4.30
N SER A 26 7.19 -8.21 -3.01
CA SER A 26 8.16 -7.48 -2.20
C SER A 26 9.49 -8.24 -2.13
N LYS A 27 10.62 -7.52 -2.25
CA LYS A 27 11.95 -8.09 -2.04
C LYS A 27 12.12 -8.53 -0.59
N ASP A 28 12.96 -9.54 -0.38
CA ASP A 28 13.25 -10.12 0.92
C ASP A 28 14.33 -9.28 1.62
N GLU A 29 13.96 -8.08 2.07
CA GLU A 29 14.91 -7.12 2.64
C GLU A 29 15.09 -7.27 4.16
N GLY A 30 14.39 -8.22 4.81
CA GLY A 30 14.38 -8.33 6.27
C GLY A 30 14.30 -9.74 6.82
N GLY A 31 15.22 -10.61 6.42
CA GLY A 31 15.53 -11.85 7.14
C GLY A 31 14.39 -12.89 7.25
N LYS A 32 14.72 -14.02 7.90
CA LYS A 32 13.98 -15.29 7.87
C LYS A 32 12.53 -15.29 8.42
N TYR A 33 12.02 -14.15 8.90
CA TYR A 33 10.74 -14.05 9.62
C TYR A 33 9.71 -13.12 8.98
N LEU A 34 10.05 -12.41 7.89
CA LEU A 34 9.09 -11.56 7.21
C LEU A 34 8.35 -12.36 6.13
N LYS A 35 7.02 -12.34 6.19
CA LYS A 35 6.17 -12.87 5.12
C LYS A 35 6.33 -11.99 3.88
N HIS A 36 6.42 -12.63 2.71
CA HIS A 36 6.45 -11.90 1.44
C HIS A 36 5.10 -11.25 1.16
N LEU A 37 5.08 -10.01 0.68
CA LEU A 37 3.86 -9.33 0.24
C LEU A 37 3.70 -9.47 -1.27
N LEU A 38 2.53 -9.96 -1.70
CA LEU A 38 2.07 -9.87 -3.08
C LEU A 38 1.15 -8.67 -3.26
N ILE A 39 1.47 -7.81 -4.21
CA ILE A 39 0.63 -6.70 -4.64
C ILE A 39 0.00 -7.10 -5.97
N ILE A 40 -1.33 -7.23 -5.99
CA ILE A 40 -2.10 -7.70 -7.13
C ILE A 40 -2.92 -6.52 -7.65
N ILE A 41 -2.73 -6.16 -8.91
CA ILE A 41 -3.49 -5.11 -9.59
C ILE A 41 -4.43 -5.77 -10.60
N LEU A 42 -5.73 -5.54 -10.46
CA LEU A 42 -6.76 -6.06 -11.35
C LEU A 42 -6.96 -5.14 -12.55
N GLN A 43 -7.28 -5.70 -13.72
CA GLN A 43 -7.59 -4.94 -14.93
C GLN A 43 -8.82 -4.04 -14.74
N GLY A 44 -9.84 -4.54 -14.05
CA GLY A 44 -11.10 -3.83 -13.77
C GLY A 44 -11.22 -3.27 -12.34
N ASN A 45 -12.44 -2.84 -12.01
CA ASN A 45 -12.76 -2.28 -10.70
C ASN A 45 -12.89 -3.37 -9.62
N CYS A 46 -12.43 -3.07 -8.40
CA CYS A 46 -12.57 -3.96 -7.24
C CYS A 46 -14.02 -4.00 -6.69
N SER A 47 -14.93 -3.16 -7.19
CA SER A 47 -16.33 -3.15 -6.77
C SER A 47 -17.08 -4.43 -7.13
N SER A 48 -16.54 -5.26 -8.02
CA SER A 48 -17.10 -6.55 -8.44
C SER A 48 -16.57 -7.75 -7.65
N LEU A 49 -15.62 -7.57 -6.72
CA LEU A 49 -15.14 -8.67 -5.87
C LEU A 49 -16.24 -9.04 -4.87
N THR A 50 -17.07 -10.00 -5.26
CA THR A 50 -18.12 -10.54 -4.39
C THR A 50 -17.49 -11.06 -3.10
N LYS A 51 -18.31 -11.15 -2.03
CA LYS A 51 -17.86 -11.76 -0.77
C LYS A 51 -17.31 -13.18 -0.99
N GLU A 52 -17.88 -13.90 -1.95
CA GLU A 52 -17.46 -15.24 -2.35
C GLU A 52 -16.08 -15.23 -3.02
N LEU A 53 -15.84 -14.35 -4.00
CA LEU A 53 -14.53 -14.19 -4.63
C LEU A 53 -13.46 -13.80 -3.59
N SER A 54 -13.81 -12.91 -2.66
CA SER A 54 -12.92 -12.49 -1.58
C SER A 54 -12.55 -13.66 -0.65
N ALA A 55 -13.52 -14.52 -0.32
CA ALA A 55 -13.31 -15.71 0.50
C ALA A 55 -12.46 -16.76 -0.23
N MET A 56 -12.69 -16.96 -1.53
CA MET A 56 -11.88 -17.88 -2.34
C MET A 56 -10.42 -17.42 -2.44
N VAL A 57 -10.18 -16.14 -2.67
CA VAL A 57 -8.84 -15.55 -2.62
C VAL A 57 -8.21 -15.75 -1.24
N ALA A 58 -8.94 -15.43 -0.17
CA ALA A 58 -8.44 -15.62 1.19
C ALA A 58 -8.06 -17.09 1.46
N LYS A 59 -8.84 -18.05 0.94
CA LYS A 59 -8.53 -19.48 1.04
C LYS A 59 -7.24 -19.86 0.32
N ILE A 60 -6.98 -19.32 -0.87
CA ILE A 60 -5.72 -19.53 -1.60
C ILE A 60 -4.52 -19.14 -0.72
N PHE A 61 -4.61 -18.01 -0.02
CA PHE A 61 -3.54 -17.53 0.85
C PHE A 61 -3.53 -18.13 2.27
N GLN A 62 -4.65 -18.71 2.74
CA GLN A 62 -4.68 -19.49 3.98
C GLN A 62 -3.97 -20.85 3.81
N GLU A 63 -4.12 -21.47 2.65
CA GLU A 63 -3.36 -22.69 2.28
C GLU A 63 -1.85 -22.38 2.17
N GLU A 64 -1.50 -21.15 1.80
CA GLU A 64 -0.13 -20.71 1.49
C GLU A 64 0.37 -19.71 2.56
N THR A 65 0.77 -20.23 3.73
CA THR A 65 1.01 -19.43 4.95
C THR A 65 2.14 -18.38 4.88
N GLU A 66 2.99 -18.41 3.85
CA GLU A 66 4.18 -17.57 3.70
C GLU A 66 3.92 -16.21 3.04
N PHE A 67 2.74 -16.00 2.43
CA PHE A 67 2.44 -14.80 1.67
C PHE A 67 1.34 -13.94 2.33
N LEU A 68 1.64 -12.65 2.47
CA LEU A 68 0.63 -11.60 2.62
C LEU A 68 0.20 -11.16 1.23
N TYR A 69 -1.02 -10.62 1.12
CA TYR A 69 -1.50 -10.09 -0.15
C TYR A 69 -2.30 -8.80 0.01
N ARG A 70 -2.26 -7.99 -1.04
CA ARG A 70 -3.10 -6.81 -1.24
C ARG A 70 -3.61 -6.80 -2.68
N ILE A 71 -4.90 -6.50 -2.83
CA ILE A 71 -5.55 -6.40 -4.14
C ILE A 71 -6.04 -4.96 -4.33
N PHE A 72 -5.74 -4.39 -5.49
CA PHE A 72 -6.17 -3.06 -5.89
C PHE A 72 -6.78 -3.10 -7.30
N SER A 73 -7.72 -2.19 -7.57
CA SER A 73 -8.13 -1.93 -8.95
C SER A 73 -7.03 -1.17 -9.66
N PHE A 74 -6.93 -1.35 -10.98
CA PHE A 74 -6.01 -0.58 -11.81
C PHE A 74 -6.25 0.92 -11.66
N GLU A 75 -7.50 1.39 -11.71
CA GLU A 75 -7.83 2.81 -11.56
C GLU A 75 -7.26 3.41 -10.26
N TYR A 76 -7.44 2.71 -9.14
CA TYR A 76 -6.95 3.17 -7.85
C TYR A 76 -5.43 3.17 -7.79
N ALA A 77 -4.80 2.05 -8.16
CA ALA A 77 -3.35 1.92 -8.14
C ALA A 77 -2.69 2.96 -9.05
N HIS A 78 -3.24 3.15 -10.24
CA HIS A 78 -2.76 4.11 -11.24
C HIS A 78 -2.87 5.56 -10.73
N HIS A 79 -3.98 5.91 -10.08
CA HIS A 79 -4.11 7.19 -9.41
C HIS A 79 -3.07 7.37 -8.31
N GLN A 80 -2.90 6.37 -7.44
CA GLN A 80 -1.93 6.45 -6.33
C GLN A 80 -0.48 6.55 -6.82
N LEU A 81 -0.15 5.89 -7.94
CA LEU A 81 1.17 6.01 -8.55
C LEU A 81 1.42 7.45 -9.05
N LYS A 82 0.41 8.10 -9.64
CA LYS A 82 0.49 9.50 -10.08
C LYS A 82 0.63 10.49 -8.92
N GLU A 83 -0.03 10.21 -7.81
CA GLU A 83 0.09 10.98 -6.55
C GLU A 83 1.35 10.65 -5.75
N GLU A 84 2.27 9.88 -6.35
CA GLU A 84 3.56 9.54 -5.78
C GLU A 84 3.46 8.83 -4.42
N ASN A 85 2.45 7.97 -4.29
CA ASN A 85 2.30 7.14 -3.12
C ASN A 85 3.47 6.15 -3.03
N LEU A 86 4.25 6.27 -1.96
CA LEU A 86 5.45 5.47 -1.70
C LEU A 86 5.18 3.96 -1.77
N PHE A 87 4.02 3.48 -1.34
CA PHE A 87 3.65 2.06 -1.42
C PHE A 87 3.70 1.55 -2.86
N PHE A 88 3.12 2.30 -3.80
CA PHE A 88 3.08 1.90 -5.22
C PHE A 88 4.40 2.18 -5.92
N ILE A 89 5.04 3.32 -5.64
CA ILE A 89 6.35 3.64 -6.22
C ILE A 89 7.38 2.57 -5.87
N HIS A 90 7.45 2.20 -4.59
CA HIS A 90 8.41 1.22 -4.12
C HIS A 90 7.95 -0.21 -4.41
N GLY A 91 6.66 -0.51 -4.22
CA GLY A 91 6.12 -1.86 -4.32
C GLY A 91 5.89 -2.36 -5.74
N CYS A 92 5.62 -1.45 -6.68
CA CYS A 92 5.28 -1.77 -8.08
C CYS A 92 6.38 -1.41 -9.08
N SER A 93 7.64 -1.38 -8.64
CA SER A 93 8.79 -1.24 -9.53
C SER A 93 8.95 -2.45 -10.44
N TRP A 94 9.47 -2.24 -11.66
CA TRP A 94 9.71 -3.29 -12.65
C TRP A 94 10.44 -4.52 -12.11
N GLU A 95 11.49 -4.31 -11.33
CA GLU A 95 12.31 -5.35 -10.68
C GLU A 95 11.55 -6.27 -9.70
N LYS A 96 10.34 -5.86 -9.28
CA LYS A 96 9.47 -6.62 -8.37
C LYS A 96 8.31 -7.29 -9.12
N GLN A 97 8.16 -7.01 -10.41
CA GLN A 97 7.10 -7.59 -11.23
C GLN A 97 7.35 -9.07 -11.47
N ILE A 98 6.38 -9.90 -11.11
CA ILE A 98 6.43 -11.36 -11.30
C ILE A 98 5.41 -11.84 -12.33
N PHE A 99 4.44 -10.98 -12.68
CA PHE A 99 3.44 -11.26 -13.71
C PHE A 99 2.94 -9.96 -14.34
N TYR A 100 2.72 -10.00 -15.65
CA TYR A 100 1.91 -9.03 -16.39
C TYR A 100 1.01 -9.77 -17.37
N ASN A 101 -0.18 -9.23 -17.63
CA ASN A 101 -1.05 -9.74 -18.67
C ASN A 101 -0.62 -9.21 -20.06
N PRO A 102 -0.16 -10.07 -20.99
CA PRO A 102 0.30 -9.62 -22.30
C PRO A 102 -0.81 -9.09 -23.21
N ASN A 103 -2.07 -9.39 -22.89
CA ASN A 103 -3.22 -8.89 -23.64
C ASN A 103 -3.69 -7.51 -23.16
N SER A 104 -3.09 -6.97 -22.10
CA SER A 104 -3.45 -5.66 -21.57
C SER A 104 -2.66 -4.54 -22.24
N GLU A 105 -3.30 -3.38 -22.42
CA GLU A 105 -2.63 -2.16 -22.89
C GLU A 105 -1.50 -1.73 -21.96
N LEU A 106 -0.40 -1.27 -22.56
CA LEU A 106 0.75 -0.68 -21.87
C LEU A 106 0.32 0.60 -21.14
N ASP A 107 0.83 0.79 -19.93
CA ASP A 107 0.49 1.92 -19.07
C ASP A 107 1.69 2.34 -18.20
N SER A 108 1.48 3.26 -17.27
CA SER A 108 2.55 3.83 -16.44
C SER A 108 3.21 2.84 -15.45
N PHE A 109 2.63 1.66 -15.21
CA PHE A 109 3.25 0.58 -14.45
C PHE A 109 4.19 -0.28 -15.30
N HIS A 110 4.05 -0.28 -16.62
CA HIS A 110 4.91 -1.07 -17.50
C HIS A 110 6.34 -0.52 -17.42
N GLU A 111 7.29 -1.39 -17.06
CA GLU A 111 8.71 -1.03 -16.89
C GLU A 111 8.92 0.19 -15.96
N TYR A 112 8.08 0.33 -14.94
CA TYR A 112 8.15 1.47 -14.04
C TYR A 112 9.42 1.49 -13.18
N TYR A 113 10.10 2.64 -13.14
CA TYR A 113 11.18 2.97 -12.22
C TYR A 113 10.99 4.35 -11.62
N ALA A 114 11.25 4.47 -10.31
CA ALA A 114 11.29 5.76 -9.65
C ALA A 114 12.45 6.60 -10.20
N THR A 115 12.15 7.82 -10.62
CA THR A 115 13.17 8.78 -11.08
C THR A 115 13.69 9.61 -9.90
N GLY A 116 14.83 10.30 -10.07
CA GLY A 116 15.31 11.26 -9.06
C GLY A 116 14.26 12.31 -8.71
N LYS A 117 13.55 12.83 -9.72
CA LYS A 117 12.44 13.77 -9.53
C LYS A 117 11.31 13.17 -8.68
N THR A 118 10.95 11.91 -8.92
CA THR A 118 9.95 11.20 -8.12
C THR A 118 10.36 11.11 -6.66
N LEU A 119 11.64 10.84 -6.37
CA LEU A 119 12.17 10.79 -5.01
C LEU A 119 12.13 12.18 -4.33
N ASP A 120 12.50 13.24 -5.06
CA ASP A 120 12.42 14.62 -4.57
C ASP A 120 10.99 15.01 -4.19
N GLN A 121 10.01 14.60 -5.02
CA GLN A 121 8.61 14.90 -4.75
C GLN A 121 8.07 14.09 -3.56
N ILE A 122 8.42 12.80 -3.42
CA ILE A 122 8.11 12.01 -2.22
C ILE A 122 8.66 12.71 -0.97
N GLN A 123 9.90 13.18 -1.02
CA GLN A 123 10.51 13.89 0.10
C GLN A 123 9.74 15.18 0.42
N SER A 124 9.34 15.95 -0.58
CA SER A 124 8.52 17.16 -0.38
C SER A 124 7.16 16.84 0.27
N ILE A 125 6.49 15.76 -0.16
CA ILE A 125 5.22 15.31 0.43
C ILE A 125 5.43 14.93 1.91
N TYR A 126 6.48 14.16 2.20
CA TYR A 126 6.85 13.79 3.57
C TYR A 126 7.09 15.02 4.45
N GLU A 127 7.85 15.99 3.96
CA GLU A 127 8.14 17.22 4.70
C GLU A 127 6.89 18.04 4.99
N LYS A 128 5.96 18.14 4.02
CA LYS A 128 4.67 18.82 4.21
C LYS A 128 3.83 18.16 5.30
N GLU A 129 3.68 16.84 5.27
CA GLU A 129 2.93 16.10 6.29
C GLU A 129 3.60 16.19 7.67
N ARG A 130 4.93 16.12 7.72
CA ARG A 130 5.70 16.30 8.96
C ARG A 130 5.50 17.69 9.56
N CYS A 131 5.52 18.75 8.74
CA CYS A 131 5.27 20.13 9.21
C CYS A 131 3.86 20.28 9.77
N LYS A 132 2.86 19.68 9.11
CA LYS A 132 1.48 19.66 9.61
C LYS A 132 1.37 18.95 10.96
N MET A 133 2.00 17.80 11.12
CA MET A 133 2.04 17.07 12.39
C MET A 133 2.77 17.88 13.49
N ALA A 134 3.89 18.53 13.15
CA ALA A 134 4.62 19.38 14.09
C ALA A 134 3.75 20.52 14.64
N ALA A 135 2.91 21.15 13.81
CA ALA A 135 2.00 22.20 14.25
C ALA A 135 0.99 21.73 15.33
N PHE A 136 0.49 20.49 15.23
CA PHE A 136 -0.35 19.92 16.28
C PHE A 136 0.43 19.69 17.58
N MET A 137 1.67 19.21 17.48
CA MET A 137 2.55 19.03 18.65
C MET A 137 2.89 20.35 19.34
N ASP A 138 3.12 21.42 18.57
CA ASP A 138 3.31 22.76 19.13
C ASP A 138 2.03 23.27 19.81
N GLY A 139 0.86 22.97 19.24
CA GLY A 139 -0.44 23.20 19.88
C GLY A 139 -0.58 22.46 21.22
N VAL A 140 -0.12 21.21 21.32
CA VAL A 140 -0.11 20.46 22.60
C VAL A 140 0.70 21.23 23.65
N LYS A 141 1.94 21.61 23.35
CA LYS A 141 2.81 22.33 24.28
C LYS A 141 2.17 23.63 24.76
N PHE A 142 1.62 24.42 23.82
CA PHE A 142 0.95 25.68 24.12
C PHE A 142 -0.24 25.53 25.09
N PHE A 143 -1.09 24.51 24.90
CA PHE A 143 -2.24 24.31 25.77
C PHE A 143 -1.87 23.66 27.11
N VAL A 144 -0.80 22.87 27.17
CA VAL A 144 -0.23 22.38 28.43
C VAL A 144 0.30 23.54 29.28
N GLU A 145 1.07 24.46 28.69
CA GLU A 145 1.60 25.65 29.38
C GLU A 145 0.47 26.53 29.95
N LYS A 146 -0.67 26.59 29.26
CA LYS A 146 -1.87 27.31 29.71
C LYS A 146 -2.76 26.52 30.67
N SER A 147 -2.34 25.33 31.09
CA SER A 147 -3.15 24.40 31.91
C SER A 147 -4.51 24.04 31.30
N ASN A 148 -4.69 24.22 29.98
CA ASN A 148 -5.88 23.81 29.25
C ASN A 148 -5.72 22.37 28.74
N LEU A 149 -5.79 21.43 29.69
CA LEU A 149 -5.57 20.02 29.43
C LEU A 149 -6.58 19.40 28.43
N PRO A 150 -7.88 19.76 28.42
CA PRO A 150 -8.81 19.25 27.41
C PRO A 150 -8.38 19.58 25.98
N GLN A 151 -7.96 20.82 25.74
CA GLN A 151 -7.52 21.24 24.41
C GLN A 151 -6.16 20.62 24.04
N ALA A 152 -5.26 20.48 25.00
CA ALA A 152 -4.00 19.77 24.79
C ALA A 152 -4.23 18.30 24.39
N ALA A 153 -5.15 17.61 25.07
CA ALA A 153 -5.51 16.23 24.76
C ALA A 153 -6.12 16.10 23.35
N PHE A 154 -6.98 17.04 22.95
CA PHE A 154 -7.53 17.08 21.59
C PHE A 154 -6.43 17.25 20.53
N MET A 155 -5.48 18.17 20.73
CA MET A 155 -4.38 18.37 19.79
C MET A 155 -3.48 17.13 19.71
N LEU A 156 -3.24 16.46 20.84
CA LEU A 156 -2.46 15.23 20.88
C LEU A 156 -3.16 14.09 20.13
N HIS A 157 -4.48 13.96 20.28
CA HIS A 157 -5.27 13.01 19.49
C HIS A 157 -5.12 13.26 17.98
N GLN A 158 -5.24 14.51 17.54
CA GLN A 158 -5.08 14.87 16.12
C GLN A 158 -3.67 14.56 15.60
N TYR A 159 -2.63 14.83 16.40
CA TYR A 159 -1.26 14.46 16.08
C TYR A 159 -1.12 12.95 15.84
N ILE A 160 -1.66 12.12 16.75
CA ILE A 160 -1.59 10.67 16.66
C ILE A 160 -2.40 10.15 15.45
N GLU A 161 -3.62 10.66 15.24
CA GLU A 161 -4.49 10.27 14.11
C GLU A 161 -3.79 10.53 12.76
N LEU A 162 -3.15 11.68 12.60
CA LEU A 162 -2.42 12.02 11.37
C LEU A 162 -1.26 11.06 11.12
N TRP A 163 -0.48 10.72 12.15
CA TRP A 163 0.60 9.74 12.02
C TRP A 163 0.10 8.38 11.60
N PHE A 164 -0.98 7.88 12.21
CA PHE A 164 -1.57 6.60 11.83
C PHE A 164 -2.08 6.61 10.39
N ARG A 165 -2.78 7.67 9.98
CA ARG A 165 -3.31 7.79 8.61
C ARG A 165 -2.18 7.83 7.59
N TYR A 166 -1.16 8.66 7.83
CA TYR A 166 -0.01 8.78 6.93
C TYR A 166 0.77 7.47 6.85
N THR A 167 1.04 6.83 7.99
CA THR A 167 1.75 5.55 8.04
C THR A 167 0.98 4.44 7.32
N ALA A 168 -0.35 4.37 7.51
CA ALA A 168 -1.20 3.41 6.80
C ALA A 168 -1.16 3.65 5.28
N LEU A 169 -1.19 4.91 4.85
CA LEU A 169 -1.11 5.26 3.43
C LEU A 169 0.20 4.78 2.80
N ILE A 170 1.35 5.07 3.43
CA ILE A 170 2.68 4.72 2.88
C ILE A 170 3.00 3.21 2.98
N LEU A 171 2.48 2.50 4.00
CA LEU A 171 2.78 1.07 4.21
C LEU A 171 1.76 0.13 3.58
N MET A 172 0.51 0.56 3.41
CA MET A 172 -0.57 -0.30 2.94
C MET A 172 -1.15 0.15 1.59
N GLY A 173 -0.71 1.30 1.07
CA GLY A 173 -1.20 1.87 -0.18
C GLY A 173 -2.61 2.42 -0.08
N LYS A 174 -3.23 2.47 1.11
CA LYS A 174 -4.59 2.97 1.31
C LYS A 174 -4.78 3.49 2.72
N GLU A 175 -5.45 4.64 2.84
CA GLU A 175 -5.86 5.15 4.13
C GLU A 175 -6.91 4.24 4.78
N ARG A 176 -6.76 4.00 6.08
CA ARG A 176 -7.86 3.48 6.88
C ARG A 176 -8.82 4.65 7.13
N LYS A 177 -9.99 4.63 6.48
CA LYS A 177 -11.10 5.56 6.76
C LYS A 177 -11.73 5.19 8.12
N SER A 178 -11.05 5.51 9.20
CA SER A 178 -11.55 5.40 10.58
C SER A 178 -11.06 6.62 11.35
N HIS A 179 -11.98 7.34 11.98
CA HIS A 179 -11.67 8.40 12.94
C HIS A 179 -11.49 7.85 14.36
N SER A 180 -11.73 6.55 14.56
CA SER A 180 -11.24 5.83 15.73
C SER A 180 -9.81 5.40 15.46
N ILE A 181 -8.90 5.91 16.28
CA ILE A 181 -7.58 5.30 16.50
C ILE A 181 -7.81 3.90 17.10
#